data_AF-A0A537JE83-F1
#
_entry.id   AF-A0A537JE83-F1
#
_cell.length_a   1.000
_cell.length_b   1.000
_cell.length_c   1.000
_cell.angle_alpha   90.00
_cell.angle_beta   90.00
_cell.angle_gamma   90.00
#
_symmetry.space_group_name_H-M   'P 1'
#
loop_
_entity.id
_entity.type
_entity.pdbx_description
1 polymer ?
#
loop_
_entity_poly.entity_id
_entity_poly.type
_entity_poly.pdbx_seq_one_letter_code
_entity_poly.pdbx_strand_id
1 'polypeptide(L)'
;MEDLSTVAVVTNHQSKTRHFELIRFDKKVNIYVGVCLLLYFLFVVCKWHNSSIALWNWNINDGGDERRGLVAGRPLPIRSDEWLVESSFILAQEKNNFPLSNEALGYGNTPLMMGLPVKHFLSIIKPALWGYYILDSERAFSWQWNFKIFPFLISSFLFLMLFEKNNFPLSNEALGYGNTPLMMGLPVKHFLSIIKPALWGYYILDSERAFSWQWNFKIFPFLISSFLFLMLFTKNNFLISVFGSAWLFLSSAIQWWSINTEIFTYTFFIIISLIYVMYSVSKRLILVNGLIFIISAYSFATILYPAYQVPISYFILFLVIVYVVNQKNFKVLWREKFLKIAVLVGSLIVLIILGYLFYVKCSDTIKLMSNTVYPGKRNETGGGLNFISMFNDNFSWFVHETYFPPKWGNICELSSFLMLSPIVVVLVVYIT
;
A
#
# COMPACT_ATOMS: atom_id res chain seq x y z
N MET A 1 53.46 10.90 -22.65
CA MET A 1 52.81 12.10 -22.11
C MET A 1 52.20 12.81 -23.30
N GLU A 2 50.97 12.44 -23.65
CA GLU A 2 50.20 13.11 -24.69
C GLU A 2 49.11 13.93 -24.00
N ASP A 3 49.20 15.22 -24.23
CA ASP A 3 48.19 16.25 -23.97
C ASP A 3 47.02 16.05 -24.92
N LEU A 4 45.78 16.29 -24.46
CA LEU A 4 44.64 16.69 -25.29
C LEU A 4 43.50 17.13 -24.37
N SER A 5 43.62 18.40 -23.98
CA SER A 5 42.49 19.28 -23.70
C SER A 5 41.43 19.21 -24.81
N THR A 6 40.25 18.66 -24.53
CA THR A 6 39.06 18.89 -25.37
C THR A 6 37.76 18.72 -24.60
N VAL A 7 37.17 19.86 -24.27
CA VAL A 7 35.73 20.16 -24.34
C VAL A 7 34.77 19.15 -23.69
N ALA A 8 34.41 19.45 -22.44
CA ALA A 8 33.05 19.21 -21.96
C ALA A 8 32.53 20.52 -21.35
N VAL A 9 31.91 21.34 -22.20
CA VAL A 9 31.00 22.40 -21.75
C VAL A 9 29.84 21.69 -21.06
N VAL A 10 29.97 21.54 -19.74
CA VAL A 10 28.87 21.09 -18.88
C VAL A 10 27.82 22.18 -18.93
N THR A 11 26.76 21.92 -19.71
CA THR A 11 25.54 22.71 -19.70
C THR A 11 25.05 22.82 -18.27
N ASN A 12 25.15 24.04 -17.74
CA ASN A 12 24.73 24.43 -16.41
C ASN A 12 23.20 24.43 -16.36
N HIS A 13 22.58 23.25 -16.38
CA HIS A 13 21.24 23.09 -15.83
C HIS A 13 21.40 23.11 -14.32
N GLN A 14 21.34 24.32 -13.77
CA GLN A 14 20.97 24.53 -12.38
C GLN A 14 19.61 23.87 -12.17
N SER A 15 19.60 22.56 -11.88
CA SER A 15 18.52 21.98 -11.13
C SER A 15 18.52 22.78 -9.83
N LYS A 16 17.51 23.63 -9.62
CA LYS A 16 17.26 24.21 -8.30
C LYS A 16 17.24 23.03 -7.35
N THR A 17 18.32 22.88 -6.59
CA THR A 17 18.44 21.92 -5.51
C THR A 17 17.34 22.32 -4.54
N ARG A 18 16.19 21.64 -4.63
CA ARG A 18 15.16 21.80 -3.61
C ARG A 18 15.83 21.37 -2.31
N HIS A 19 16.04 22.33 -1.42
CA HIS A 19 16.45 22.04 -0.06
C HIS A 19 15.50 20.99 0.51
N PHE A 20 16.06 20.04 1.27
CA PHE A 20 15.28 19.03 1.93
C PHE A 20 14.28 19.71 2.87
N GLU A 21 12.99 19.65 2.52
CA GLU A 21 11.88 20.08 3.36
C GLU A 21 11.14 18.84 3.87
N LEU A 22 11.10 18.69 5.20
CA LEU A 22 10.40 17.60 5.87
C LEU A 22 8.89 17.75 5.71
N ILE A 23 8.35 18.92 6.08
CA ILE A 23 6.96 19.33 5.88
C ILE A 23 6.95 20.60 5.03
N ARG A 24 6.13 20.62 3.96
CA ARG A 24 5.95 21.81 3.12
C ARG A 24 4.82 22.67 3.67
N PHE A 25 5.15 23.83 4.23
CA PHE A 25 4.18 24.82 4.72
C PHE A 25 3.56 25.61 3.55
N ASP A 26 2.71 24.95 2.77
CA ASP A 26 1.94 25.59 1.71
C ASP A 26 0.76 26.41 2.26
N LYS A 27 0.00 27.05 1.36
CA LYS A 27 -1.15 27.88 1.75
C LYS A 27 -2.18 27.10 2.58
N LYS A 28 -2.42 25.81 2.31
CA LYS A 28 -3.42 25.02 3.03
C LYS A 28 -2.93 24.67 4.44
N VAL A 29 -1.67 24.26 4.57
CA VAL A 29 -1.05 23.98 5.87
C VAL A 29 -1.05 25.23 6.74
N ASN A 30 -0.65 26.36 6.18
CA ASN A 30 -0.63 27.65 6.90
C ASN A 30 -2.04 28.07 7.33
N ILE A 31 -3.07 27.85 6.48
CA ILE A 31 -4.46 28.11 6.86
C ILE A 31 -4.89 27.21 8.03
N TYR A 32 -4.64 25.90 7.97
CA TYR A 32 -5.06 24.99 9.04
C TYR A 32 -4.40 25.33 10.38
N VAL A 33 -3.07 25.51 10.39
CA VAL A 33 -2.33 25.92 11.59
C VAL A 33 -2.82 27.27 12.10
N GLY A 34 -3.01 28.23 11.19
CA GLY A 34 -3.54 29.54 11.51
C GLY A 34 -4.94 29.50 12.13
N VAL A 35 -5.84 28.66 11.60
CA VAL A 35 -7.19 28.46 12.15
C VAL A 35 -7.13 27.84 13.54
N CYS A 36 -6.30 26.81 13.76
CA CYS A 36 -6.15 26.20 15.08
C CYS A 36 -5.63 27.21 16.12
N LEU A 37 -4.65 28.03 15.76
CA LEU A 37 -4.14 29.09 16.63
C LEU A 37 -5.19 30.17 16.87
N LEU A 38 -5.91 30.61 15.83
CA LEU A 38 -6.98 31.60 15.96
C LEU A 38 -8.08 31.11 16.91
N LEU A 39 -8.53 29.86 16.75
CA LEU A 39 -9.53 29.25 17.62
C LEU A 39 -9.04 29.10 19.05
N TYR A 40 -7.77 28.72 19.27
CA TYR A 40 -7.16 28.68 20.59
C TYR A 40 -7.27 30.04 21.29
N PHE A 41 -6.84 31.12 20.65
CA PHE A 41 -6.91 32.45 21.24
C PHE A 41 -8.34 32.96 21.40
N LEU A 42 -9.25 32.64 20.46
CA LEU A 42 -10.66 32.95 20.58
C LEU A 42 -11.28 32.31 21.83
N PHE A 43 -11.00 31.03 22.07
CA PHE A 43 -11.49 30.31 23.25
C PHE A 43 -10.94 30.90 24.54
N VAL A 44 -9.68 31.33 24.55
CA VAL A 44 -9.09 32.05 25.69
C VAL A 44 -9.79 33.38 25.94
N VAL A 45 -10.00 34.20 24.91
CA VAL A 45 -10.66 35.52 25.04
C VAL A 45 -12.09 35.36 25.55
N CYS A 46 -12.82 34.38 25.02
CA CYS A 46 -14.19 34.05 25.40
C CYS A 46 -14.31 33.23 26.70
N LYS A 47 -13.19 32.85 27.33
CA LYS A 47 -13.16 32.02 28.56
C LYS A 47 -13.78 30.63 28.38
N TRP A 48 -13.75 30.10 27.16
CA TRP A 48 -14.35 28.81 26.82
C TRP A 48 -13.36 27.66 27.01
N HIS A 49 -13.80 26.60 27.68
CA HIS A 49 -13.07 25.35 27.87
C HIS A 49 -14.07 24.20 28.02
N ASN A 50 -13.62 22.94 27.95
CA ASN A 50 -14.51 21.78 28.09
C ASN A 50 -14.41 21.06 29.44
N SER A 51 -13.88 21.73 30.47
CA SER A 51 -13.96 21.22 31.85
C SER A 51 -15.41 21.17 32.35
N SER A 52 -15.77 20.13 33.10
CA SER A 52 -17.07 20.01 33.79
C SER A 52 -17.15 20.84 35.09
N ILE A 53 -16.39 21.94 35.19
CA ILE A 53 -16.27 22.75 36.42
C ILE A 53 -17.61 23.27 36.94
N ALA A 54 -18.63 23.42 36.08
CA ALA A 54 -19.98 23.81 36.48
C ALA A 54 -20.64 22.83 37.50
N LEU A 55 -20.16 21.59 37.62
CA LEU A 55 -20.60 20.67 38.68
C LEU A 55 -20.32 21.18 40.09
N TRP A 56 -19.40 22.14 40.24
CA TRP A 56 -19.16 22.78 41.51
C TRP A 56 -20.39 23.54 42.03
N ASN A 57 -21.23 24.09 41.14
CA ASN A 57 -22.47 24.76 41.56
C ASN A 57 -23.44 23.78 42.25
N TRP A 58 -23.31 22.47 42.00
CA TRP A 58 -24.13 21.44 42.66
C TRP A 58 -23.52 20.98 44.00
N ASN A 59 -22.20 21.02 44.12
CA ASN A 59 -21.48 20.55 45.30
C ASN A 59 -21.25 21.65 46.34
N ILE A 60 -21.16 22.91 45.90
CA ILE A 60 -20.96 24.09 46.75
C ILE A 60 -22.19 24.97 46.60
N ASN A 61 -23.11 24.88 47.57
CA ASN A 61 -24.32 25.70 47.58
C ASN A 61 -24.00 27.11 48.10
N ASP A 62 -23.59 27.99 47.19
CA ASP A 62 -23.36 29.42 47.45
C ASP A 62 -24.60 30.29 47.17
N GLY A 63 -25.76 29.67 46.88
CA GLY A 63 -27.00 30.35 46.52
C GLY A 63 -27.04 30.88 45.08
N GLY A 64 -26.06 30.54 44.23
CA GLY A 64 -26.00 30.94 42.82
C GLY A 64 -26.81 30.05 41.87
N ASP A 65 -26.88 30.44 40.59
CA ASP A 65 -27.48 29.63 39.52
C ASP A 65 -26.67 28.35 39.27
N GLU A 66 -27.34 27.20 39.29
CA GLU A 66 -26.77 25.89 39.00
C GLU A 66 -26.08 25.83 37.62
N ARG A 67 -26.52 26.66 36.66
CA ARG A 67 -25.96 26.73 35.29
C ARG A 67 -24.88 27.79 35.13
N ARG A 68 -24.44 28.45 36.21
CA ARG A 68 -23.38 29.47 36.15
C ARG A 68 -22.11 28.91 35.51
N GLY A 69 -21.61 29.62 34.49
CA GLY A 69 -20.41 29.23 33.74
C GLY A 69 -20.64 28.18 32.65
N LEU A 70 -21.86 27.64 32.49
CA LEU A 70 -22.18 26.71 31.42
C LEU A 70 -22.47 27.45 30.11
N VAL A 71 -21.61 27.26 29.11
CA VAL A 71 -21.79 27.86 27.78
C VAL A 71 -22.74 27.04 26.91
N ALA A 72 -22.56 25.71 26.87
CA ALA A 72 -23.37 24.80 26.09
C ALA A 72 -23.31 23.36 26.63
N GLY A 73 -24.36 22.57 26.36
CA GLY A 73 -24.42 21.15 26.73
C GLY A 73 -24.81 20.90 28.19
N ARG A 74 -24.27 19.83 28.77
CA ARG A 74 -24.43 19.48 30.20
C ARG A 74 -23.09 19.03 30.78
N PRO A 75 -22.72 19.44 31.99
CA PRO A 75 -21.50 18.95 32.60
C PRO A 75 -21.67 17.47 33.01
N LEU A 76 -20.57 16.71 32.99
CA LEU A 76 -20.59 15.28 33.29
C LEU A 76 -19.68 14.96 34.49
N PRO A 77 -20.14 14.13 35.45
CA PRO A 77 -19.41 13.86 36.70
C PRO A 77 -18.16 13.01 36.51
N ILE A 78 -17.99 12.41 35.33
CA ILE A 78 -16.78 11.68 34.97
C ILE A 78 -15.55 12.59 35.01
N ARG A 79 -14.39 12.00 35.26
CA ARG A 79 -13.10 12.73 35.37
C ARG A 79 -13.10 13.75 36.53
N SER A 80 -13.66 13.39 37.67
CA SER A 80 -13.60 14.22 38.90
C SER A 80 -12.15 14.50 39.33
N ASP A 81 -11.20 13.65 38.97
CA ASP A 81 -9.77 13.95 39.13
C ASP A 81 -9.33 15.23 38.42
N GLU A 82 -10.00 15.66 37.33
CA GLU A 82 -9.72 16.91 36.62
C GLU A 82 -10.56 18.09 37.18
N TRP A 83 -11.89 18.00 37.11
CA TRP A 83 -12.74 19.14 37.45
C TRP A 83 -12.90 19.36 38.96
N LEU A 84 -12.75 18.33 39.81
CA LEU A 84 -12.84 18.47 41.28
C LEU A 84 -11.45 18.62 41.91
N VAL A 85 -10.48 17.79 41.52
CA VAL A 85 -9.17 17.74 42.18
C VAL A 85 -8.16 18.69 41.53
N GLU A 86 -7.81 18.52 40.24
CA GLU A 86 -6.80 19.37 39.59
C GLU A 86 -7.20 20.86 39.63
N SER A 87 -8.48 21.15 39.33
CA SER A 87 -9.00 22.52 39.32
C SER A 87 -8.99 23.18 40.71
N SER A 88 -9.32 22.44 41.79
CA SER A 88 -9.25 22.98 43.15
C SER A 88 -7.81 23.30 43.57
N PHE A 89 -6.85 22.47 43.15
CA PHE A 89 -5.44 22.68 43.45
C PHE A 89 -4.87 23.90 42.73
N ILE A 90 -5.29 24.12 41.49
CA ILE A 90 -4.95 25.33 40.73
C ILE A 90 -5.50 26.58 41.42
N LEU A 91 -6.78 26.57 41.82
CA LEU A 91 -7.40 27.70 42.53
C LEU A 91 -6.71 27.96 43.88
N ALA A 92 -6.32 26.91 44.60
CA ALA A 92 -5.55 27.04 45.83
C ALA A 92 -4.16 27.66 45.59
N GLN A 93 -3.50 27.32 44.49
CA GLN A 93 -2.24 27.96 44.10
C GLN A 93 -2.44 29.44 43.75
N GLU A 94 -3.46 29.75 42.96
CA GLU A 94 -3.77 31.12 42.56
C GLU A 94 -4.09 32.02 43.76
N LYS A 95 -4.95 31.55 44.68
CA LYS A 95 -5.30 32.29 45.90
C LYS A 95 -4.09 32.62 46.77
N ASN A 96 -3.07 31.76 46.77
CA ASN A 96 -1.84 31.95 47.54
C ASN A 96 -0.71 32.60 46.71
N ASN A 97 -1.00 33.14 45.53
CA ASN A 97 -0.04 33.82 44.64
C ASN A 97 1.09 32.91 44.13
N PHE A 98 0.75 31.65 43.82
CA PHE A 98 1.59 30.63 43.20
C PHE A 98 2.90 30.31 43.94
N PRO A 99 2.86 30.00 45.26
CA PRO A 99 4.06 29.71 46.04
C PRO A 99 4.66 28.35 45.63
N LEU A 100 5.94 28.16 45.90
CA LEU A 100 6.63 26.90 45.62
C LEU A 100 6.17 25.77 46.58
N SER A 101 5.86 26.11 47.82
CA SER A 101 5.31 25.23 48.84
C SER A 101 3.90 25.67 49.25
N ASN A 102 2.98 24.72 49.36
CA ASN A 102 1.60 24.98 49.77
C ASN A 102 1.08 23.80 50.61
N GLU A 103 0.97 24.02 51.92
CA GLU A 103 0.59 22.98 52.88
C GLU A 103 -0.83 22.43 52.65
N ALA A 104 -1.72 23.20 52.01
CA ALA A 104 -3.05 22.72 51.64
C ALA A 104 -3.01 21.63 50.55
N LEU A 105 -1.90 21.52 49.82
CA LEU A 105 -1.71 20.58 48.71
C LEU A 105 -0.73 19.46 49.05
N GLY A 106 0.11 19.65 50.06
CA GLY A 106 1.08 18.66 50.53
C GLY A 106 2.34 19.29 51.11
N TYR A 107 3.28 18.44 51.52
CA TYR A 107 4.52 18.89 52.15
C TYR A 107 5.56 19.35 51.11
N GLY A 108 6.34 20.39 51.44
CA GLY A 108 7.44 20.87 50.61
C GLY A 108 6.99 21.39 49.24
N ASN A 109 7.74 21.06 48.19
CA ASN A 109 7.52 21.57 46.82
C ASN A 109 6.45 20.78 46.04
N THR A 110 5.42 20.26 46.73
CA THR A 110 4.36 19.44 46.12
C THR A 110 3.70 20.09 44.90
N PRO A 111 3.37 21.40 44.91
CA PRO A 111 2.76 22.03 43.73
C PRO A 111 3.61 21.92 42.46
N LEU A 112 4.94 22.07 42.58
CA LEU A 112 5.85 21.91 41.44
C LEU A 112 5.86 20.48 40.91
N MET A 113 5.87 19.47 41.81
CA MET A 113 5.84 18.06 41.43
C MET A 113 4.54 17.65 40.76
N MET A 114 3.40 18.17 41.24
CA MET A 114 2.09 17.94 40.64
C MET A 114 1.88 18.70 39.34
N GLY A 115 2.82 19.55 38.94
CA GLY A 115 2.74 20.33 37.72
C GLY A 115 1.78 21.52 37.78
N LEU A 116 1.47 22.00 38.98
CA LEU A 116 0.62 23.18 39.20
C LEU A 116 1.38 24.48 38.90
N PRO A 117 0.66 25.60 38.66
CA PRO A 117 1.30 26.90 38.49
C PRO A 117 2.04 27.33 39.77
N VAL A 118 3.35 27.54 39.64
CA VAL A 118 4.24 28.06 40.70
C VAL A 118 5.14 29.17 40.15
N LYS A 119 5.51 30.16 40.97
CA LYS A 119 6.50 31.20 40.60
C LYS A 119 7.93 30.65 40.73
N HIS A 120 8.30 29.78 39.80
CA HIS A 120 9.61 29.14 39.74
C HIS A 120 10.09 29.09 38.29
N PHE A 121 11.41 29.11 38.05
CA PHE A 121 11.96 29.15 36.69
C PHE A 121 11.54 27.95 35.83
N LEU A 122 11.31 26.77 36.45
CA LEU A 122 10.80 25.58 35.76
C LEU A 122 9.37 25.73 35.22
N SER A 123 8.61 26.73 35.65
CA SER A 123 7.29 27.02 35.06
C SER A 123 7.40 27.67 33.68
N ILE A 124 8.53 28.30 33.35
CA ILE A 124 8.77 28.93 32.05
C ILE A 124 8.78 27.88 30.94
N ILE A 125 9.27 26.67 31.21
CA ILE A 125 9.30 25.58 30.22
C ILE A 125 7.97 24.83 30.10
N LYS A 126 6.92 25.28 30.80
CA LYS A 126 5.57 24.69 30.77
C LYS A 126 4.58 25.65 30.11
N PRO A 127 4.53 25.74 28.77
CA PRO A 127 3.68 26.68 28.05
C PRO A 127 2.19 26.54 28.35
N ALA A 128 1.73 25.35 28.75
CA ALA A 128 0.36 25.13 29.22
C ALA A 128 0.00 25.97 30.47
N LEU A 129 0.98 26.39 31.28
CA LEU A 129 0.76 27.16 32.50
C LEU A 129 0.94 28.67 32.32
N TRP A 130 1.41 29.13 31.15
CA TRP A 130 1.75 30.54 30.94
C TRP A 130 0.56 31.48 31.20
N GLY A 131 -0.65 31.06 30.85
CA GLY A 131 -1.87 31.82 31.09
C GLY A 131 -2.00 32.32 32.54
N TYR A 132 -1.62 31.52 33.54
CA TYR A 132 -1.73 31.90 34.96
C TYR A 132 -0.82 33.04 35.41
N TYR A 133 0.19 33.39 34.60
CA TYR A 133 1.12 34.47 34.94
C TYR A 133 0.82 35.78 34.21
N ILE A 134 -0.05 35.76 33.20
CA ILE A 134 -0.30 36.91 32.31
C ILE A 134 -1.79 37.23 32.10
N LEU A 135 -2.71 36.35 32.48
CA LEU A 135 -4.16 36.51 32.30
C LEU A 135 -4.90 36.44 33.64
N ASP A 136 -6.17 36.83 33.64
CA ASP A 136 -7.09 36.56 34.75
C ASP A 136 -7.41 35.06 34.87
N SER A 137 -7.83 34.64 36.07
CA SER A 137 -8.10 33.25 36.46
C SER A 137 -8.87 32.44 35.41
N GLU A 138 -9.99 32.97 34.92
CA GLU A 138 -10.87 32.28 33.98
C GLU A 138 -10.22 32.11 32.59
N ARG A 139 -9.51 33.13 32.12
CA ARG A 139 -8.77 33.06 30.86
C ARG A 139 -7.52 32.19 30.97
N ALA A 140 -6.85 32.20 32.12
CA ALA A 140 -5.72 31.35 32.42
C ALA A 140 -6.11 29.87 32.47
N PHE A 141 -7.25 29.56 33.09
CA PHE A 141 -7.81 28.22 33.10
C PHE A 141 -8.21 27.77 31.69
N SER A 142 -8.87 28.66 30.93
CA SER A 142 -9.17 28.41 29.51
C SER A 142 -7.90 28.16 28.67
N TRP A 143 -6.83 28.94 28.89
CA TRP A 143 -5.52 28.75 28.25
C TRP A 143 -5.00 27.34 28.47
N GLN A 144 -4.88 26.92 29.73
CA GLN A 144 -4.35 25.60 30.08
C GLN A 144 -5.20 24.48 29.47
N TRP A 145 -6.53 24.59 29.54
CA TRP A 145 -7.43 23.56 29.04
C TRP A 145 -7.32 23.41 27.52
N ASN A 146 -7.37 24.52 26.79
CA ASN A 146 -7.27 24.52 25.34
C ASN A 146 -5.87 24.13 24.84
N PHE A 147 -4.84 24.26 25.66
CA PHE A 147 -3.47 23.81 25.33
C PHE A 147 -3.40 22.28 25.19
N LYS A 148 -4.35 21.55 25.80
CA LYS A 148 -4.49 20.09 25.63
C LYS A 148 -5.04 19.72 24.25
N ILE A 149 -5.85 20.57 23.62
CA ILE A 149 -6.53 20.29 22.34
C ILE A 149 -5.75 20.83 21.14
N PHE A 150 -5.54 22.14 21.06
CA PHE A 150 -5.14 22.76 19.79
C PHE A 150 -3.68 22.44 19.38
N PRO A 151 -2.69 22.48 20.30
CA PRO A 151 -1.36 21.93 20.03
C PRO A 151 -1.38 20.45 19.62
N PHE A 152 -2.27 19.64 20.18
CA PHE A 152 -2.44 18.24 19.80
C PHE A 152 -3.00 18.09 18.38
N LEU A 153 -3.99 18.91 17.99
CA LEU A 153 -4.53 18.93 16.63
C LEU A 153 -3.49 19.35 15.60
N ILE A 154 -2.66 20.36 15.94
CA ILE A 154 -1.56 20.81 15.07
C ILE A 154 -0.50 19.72 14.96
N SER A 155 0.00 19.18 16.07
CA SER A 155 1.07 18.18 16.05
C SER A 155 0.63 16.89 15.35
N SER A 156 -0.60 16.42 15.60
CA SER A 156 -1.15 15.24 14.93
C SER A 156 -1.30 15.46 13.42
N PHE A 157 -1.80 16.62 13.00
CA PHE A 157 -1.89 16.97 11.58
C PHE A 157 -0.53 17.02 10.90
N LEU A 158 0.45 17.71 11.51
CA LEU A 158 1.82 17.80 11.00
C LEU A 158 2.49 16.41 10.93
N PHE A 159 2.26 15.56 11.93
CA PHE A 159 2.74 14.18 11.95
C PHE A 159 2.16 13.35 10.82
N LEU A 160 0.85 13.43 10.56
CA LEU A 160 0.20 12.71 9.47
C LEU A 160 0.74 13.13 8.08
N MET A 161 1.07 14.41 7.90
CA MET A 161 1.69 14.88 6.65
C MET A 161 3.08 14.28 6.38
N LEU A 162 3.77 13.76 7.39
CA LEU A 162 5.03 13.04 7.18
C LEU A 162 4.81 11.73 6.40
N PHE A 163 3.63 11.11 6.54
CA PHE A 163 3.30 9.86 5.87
C PHE A 163 2.77 10.04 4.44
N GLU A 164 2.30 11.24 4.07
CA GLU A 164 1.70 11.50 2.75
C GLU A 164 2.73 11.69 1.63
N LYS A 165 4.04 11.67 1.94
CA LYS A 165 5.10 11.90 0.96
C LYS A 165 5.39 10.64 0.13
N ASN A 166 4.45 10.28 -0.75
CA ASN A 166 4.59 9.21 -1.75
C ASN A 166 5.58 9.60 -2.86
N ASN A 167 6.86 9.60 -2.50
CA ASN A 167 7.93 9.83 -3.46
C ASN A 167 8.27 8.59 -4.29
N PHE A 168 7.74 7.40 -3.93
CA PHE A 168 8.02 6.11 -4.57
C PHE A 168 9.49 6.01 -5.03
N PRO A 169 10.43 6.15 -4.08
CA PRO A 169 11.84 6.24 -4.40
C PRO A 169 12.34 4.93 -4.98
N LEU A 170 13.39 5.06 -5.79
CA LEU A 170 14.03 3.93 -6.45
C LEU A 170 14.77 3.02 -5.46
N SER A 171 15.32 3.59 -4.39
CA SER A 171 15.94 2.88 -3.27
C SER A 171 15.18 3.16 -1.98
N ASN A 172 15.10 2.14 -1.11
CA ASN A 172 14.51 2.26 0.22
C ASN A 172 15.22 1.28 1.17
N GLU A 173 16.07 1.82 2.05
CA GLU A 173 16.90 1.03 2.98
C GLU A 173 16.07 0.22 3.98
N ALA A 174 14.83 0.64 4.29
CA ALA A 174 13.94 -0.13 5.15
C ALA A 174 13.43 -1.42 4.49
N LEU A 175 13.43 -1.47 3.15
CA LEU A 175 13.04 -2.66 2.37
C LEU A 175 14.25 -3.49 1.96
N GLY A 176 15.43 -2.86 1.83
CA GLY A 176 16.69 -3.55 1.57
C GLY A 176 17.68 -2.70 0.78
N TYR A 177 18.84 -3.28 0.49
CA TYR A 177 19.94 -2.59 -0.18
C TYR A 177 19.70 -2.34 -1.68
N GLY A 178 20.06 -1.14 -2.13
CA GLY A 178 20.00 -0.75 -3.54
C GLY A 178 18.58 -0.51 -4.03
N ASN A 179 18.25 -1.04 -5.21
CA ASN A 179 16.97 -0.79 -5.89
C ASN A 179 15.93 -1.89 -5.59
N THR A 180 15.90 -2.36 -4.34
CA THR A 180 14.97 -3.39 -3.84
C THR A 180 13.51 -3.12 -4.18
N PRO A 181 12.97 -1.89 -4.05
CA PRO A 181 11.57 -1.62 -4.42
C PRO A 181 11.26 -1.98 -5.87
N LEU A 182 12.16 -1.63 -6.81
CA LEU A 182 11.99 -1.97 -8.22
C LEU A 182 12.08 -3.49 -8.44
N MET A 183 13.01 -4.16 -7.76
CA MET A 183 13.19 -5.62 -7.87
C MET A 183 11.98 -6.39 -7.33
N MET A 184 11.41 -5.96 -6.19
CA MET A 184 10.22 -6.58 -5.59
C MET A 184 8.92 -6.23 -6.32
N GLY A 185 8.99 -5.46 -7.42
CA GLY A 185 7.82 -5.07 -8.19
C GLY A 185 6.91 -4.06 -7.49
N LEU A 186 7.44 -3.29 -6.54
CA LEU A 186 6.74 -2.20 -5.85
C LEU A 186 6.64 -0.95 -6.74
N PRO A 187 5.69 -0.03 -6.48
CA PRO A 187 5.59 1.22 -7.20
C PRO A 187 6.84 2.08 -6.99
N VAL A 188 7.51 2.42 -8.10
CA VAL A 188 8.69 3.31 -8.14
C VAL A 188 8.48 4.36 -9.23
N LYS A 189 8.90 5.62 -9.02
CA LYS A 189 8.94 6.65 -10.08
C LYS A 189 10.08 6.40 -11.08
N HIS A 190 9.98 5.31 -11.82
CA HIS A 190 10.94 4.90 -12.86
C HIS A 190 10.18 4.24 -14.02
N PHE A 191 10.60 4.48 -15.27
CA PHE A 191 9.86 3.99 -16.45
C PHE A 191 9.69 2.47 -16.46
N LEU A 192 10.68 1.71 -15.96
CA LEU A 192 10.60 0.25 -15.78
C LEU A 192 9.44 -0.20 -14.87
N SER A 193 9.04 0.62 -13.90
CA SER A 193 7.90 0.33 -13.02
C SER A 193 6.58 0.78 -13.68
N ILE A 194 6.59 1.91 -14.40
CA ILE A 194 5.43 2.47 -15.12
C ILE A 194 4.90 1.53 -16.21
N ILE A 195 5.72 0.66 -16.80
CA ILE A 195 5.24 -0.30 -17.81
C ILE A 195 4.19 -1.27 -17.22
N LYS A 196 4.20 -1.51 -15.90
CA LYS A 196 3.34 -2.49 -15.22
C LYS A 196 1.95 -1.90 -14.91
N PRO A 197 0.87 -2.32 -15.59
CA PRO A 197 -0.45 -1.71 -15.42
C PRO A 197 -1.04 -1.90 -14.02
N ALA A 198 -0.66 -2.97 -13.32
CA ALA A 198 -1.02 -3.21 -11.92
C ALA A 198 -0.59 -2.07 -10.98
N LEU A 199 0.45 -1.29 -11.35
CA LEU A 199 1.00 -0.22 -10.52
C LEU A 199 0.48 1.18 -10.90
N TRP A 200 -0.30 1.32 -11.98
CA TRP A 200 -0.71 2.63 -12.50
C TRP A 200 -1.49 3.49 -11.50
N GLY A 201 -2.34 2.86 -10.67
CA GLY A 201 -3.06 3.55 -9.61
C GLY A 201 -2.14 4.38 -8.71
N TYR A 202 -0.94 3.88 -8.40
CA TYR A 202 0.02 4.59 -7.54
C TYR A 202 0.64 5.84 -8.17
N TYR A 203 0.53 6.02 -9.49
CA TYR A 203 1.08 7.20 -10.17
C TYR A 203 0.06 8.31 -10.40
N ILE A 204 -1.24 7.98 -10.38
CA ILE A 204 -2.31 8.90 -10.78
C ILE A 204 -3.37 9.13 -9.70
N LEU A 205 -3.43 8.28 -8.66
CA LEU A 205 -4.41 8.34 -7.58
C LEU A 205 -3.72 8.59 -6.22
N ASP A 206 -4.52 8.94 -5.21
CA ASP A 206 -4.09 8.89 -3.80
C ASP A 206 -3.84 7.45 -3.34
N SER A 207 -3.20 7.28 -2.18
CA SER A 207 -2.75 5.97 -1.68
C SER A 207 -3.88 4.95 -1.50
N GLU A 208 -5.05 5.38 -1.03
CA GLU A 208 -6.18 4.47 -0.78
C GLU A 208 -6.75 3.94 -2.10
N ARG A 209 -6.98 4.86 -3.04
CA ARG A 209 -7.47 4.50 -4.39
C ARG A 209 -6.43 3.73 -5.20
N ALA A 210 -5.14 4.04 -5.04
CA ALA A 210 -4.05 3.30 -5.67
C ALA A 210 -3.94 1.86 -5.17
N PHE A 211 -4.09 1.66 -3.86
CA PHE A 211 -4.13 0.31 -3.28
C PHE A 211 -5.36 -0.46 -3.77
N SER A 212 -6.52 0.20 -3.81
CA SER A 212 -7.74 -0.38 -4.40
C SER A 212 -7.57 -0.75 -5.88
N TRP A 213 -6.89 0.08 -6.67
CA TRP A 213 -6.55 -0.21 -8.07
C TRP A 213 -5.77 -1.52 -8.18
N GLN A 214 -4.69 -1.67 -7.40
CA GLN A 214 -3.86 -2.87 -7.45
C GLN A 214 -4.66 -4.13 -7.05
N TRP A 215 -5.52 -4.04 -6.03
CA TRP A 215 -6.40 -5.16 -5.64
C TRP A 215 -7.41 -5.51 -6.72
N ASN A 216 -8.07 -4.53 -7.32
CA ASN A 216 -9.02 -4.77 -8.41
C ASN A 216 -8.32 -5.29 -9.67
N PHE A 217 -7.06 -4.92 -9.91
CA PHE A 217 -6.25 -5.45 -11.01
C PHE A 217 -5.99 -6.95 -10.87
N LYS A 218 -5.95 -7.48 -9.63
CA LYS A 218 -5.83 -8.91 -9.39
C LYS A 218 -7.10 -9.68 -9.76
N ILE A 219 -8.27 -9.04 -9.70
CA ILE A 219 -9.57 -9.71 -9.90
C ILE A 219 -10.04 -9.57 -11.34
N PHE A 220 -10.22 -8.34 -11.82
CA PHE A 220 -10.93 -8.09 -13.08
C PHE A 220 -10.09 -8.46 -14.31
N PRO A 221 -8.82 -8.00 -14.46
CA PRO A 221 -7.93 -8.50 -15.51
C PRO A 221 -7.78 -10.02 -15.54
N PHE A 222 -7.74 -10.69 -14.38
CA PHE A 222 -7.70 -12.16 -14.34
C PHE A 222 -8.97 -12.76 -14.94
N LEU A 223 -10.15 -12.33 -14.50
CA LEU A 223 -11.44 -12.84 -15.02
C LEU A 223 -11.59 -12.57 -16.52
N ILE A 224 -11.22 -11.37 -16.99
CA ILE A 224 -11.28 -11.00 -18.41
C ILE A 224 -10.30 -11.84 -19.23
N SER A 225 -9.04 -11.92 -18.80
CA SER A 225 -8.00 -12.63 -19.56
C SER A 225 -8.23 -14.14 -19.59
N SER A 226 -8.65 -14.75 -18.48
CA SER A 226 -9.02 -16.16 -18.43
C SER A 226 -10.26 -16.47 -19.27
N PHE A 227 -11.29 -15.61 -19.24
CA PHE A 227 -12.46 -15.73 -20.12
C PHE A 227 -12.06 -15.68 -21.59
N LEU A 228 -11.28 -14.67 -22.02
CA LEU A 228 -10.85 -14.52 -23.41
C LEU A 228 -9.93 -15.68 -23.86
N PHE A 229 -9.07 -16.15 -22.96
CA PHE A 229 -8.24 -17.33 -23.18
C PHE A 229 -9.13 -18.56 -23.42
N LEU A 230 -10.13 -18.80 -22.55
CA LEU A 230 -11.04 -19.93 -22.72
C LEU A 230 -11.90 -19.80 -23.98
N MET A 231 -12.34 -18.60 -24.37
CA MET A 231 -13.06 -18.38 -25.63
C MET A 231 -12.22 -18.81 -26.84
N LEU A 232 -10.90 -18.62 -26.78
CA LEU A 232 -9.98 -19.03 -27.83
C LEU A 232 -9.87 -20.57 -27.96
N PHE A 233 -9.81 -21.29 -26.84
CA PHE A 233 -9.63 -22.75 -26.83
C PHE A 233 -10.94 -23.54 -26.86
N THR A 234 -12.06 -22.96 -26.43
CA THR A 234 -13.40 -23.56 -26.45
C THR A 234 -14.16 -23.28 -27.74
N LYS A 235 -13.48 -22.71 -28.75
CA LYS A 235 -14.07 -22.30 -30.04
C LYS A 235 -15.27 -21.36 -29.85
N ASN A 236 -15.07 -20.33 -29.03
CA ASN A 236 -16.03 -19.26 -28.77
C ASN A 236 -17.29 -19.70 -28.00
N ASN A 237 -17.21 -20.78 -27.20
CA ASN A 237 -18.32 -21.18 -26.33
C ASN A 237 -18.37 -20.26 -25.10
N PHE A 238 -19.34 -19.34 -25.13
CA PHE A 238 -19.51 -18.32 -24.10
C PHE A 238 -19.73 -18.91 -22.71
N LEU A 239 -20.69 -19.83 -22.57
CA LEU A 239 -21.06 -20.37 -21.25
C LEU A 239 -19.89 -21.14 -20.63
N ILE A 240 -19.23 -22.02 -21.39
CA ILE A 240 -18.07 -22.76 -20.88
C ILE A 240 -16.96 -21.79 -20.47
N SER A 241 -16.75 -20.71 -21.22
CA SER A 241 -15.71 -19.73 -20.91
C SER A 241 -16.03 -18.90 -19.67
N VAL A 242 -17.30 -18.52 -19.46
CA VAL A 242 -17.75 -17.82 -18.24
C VAL A 242 -17.62 -18.73 -17.02
N PHE A 243 -18.12 -19.96 -17.11
CA PHE A 243 -18.01 -20.92 -16.00
C PHE A 243 -16.56 -21.28 -15.73
N GLY A 244 -15.75 -21.48 -16.77
CA GLY A 244 -14.34 -21.80 -16.63
C GLY A 244 -13.51 -20.66 -16.04
N SER A 245 -13.78 -19.40 -16.40
CA SER A 245 -13.08 -18.25 -15.80
C SER A 245 -13.45 -18.07 -14.32
N ALA A 246 -14.74 -18.20 -14.00
CA ALA A 246 -15.22 -18.19 -12.62
C ALA A 246 -14.63 -19.37 -11.82
N TRP A 247 -14.59 -20.56 -12.39
CA TRP A 247 -14.00 -21.76 -11.79
C TRP A 247 -12.51 -21.57 -11.50
N LEU A 248 -11.75 -21.05 -12.46
CA LEU A 248 -10.32 -20.77 -12.26
C LEU A 248 -10.10 -19.71 -11.18
N PHE A 249 -10.95 -18.68 -11.12
CA PHE A 249 -10.83 -17.61 -10.11
C PHE A 249 -11.21 -18.10 -8.72
N LEU A 250 -12.31 -18.86 -8.59
CA LEU A 250 -12.81 -19.38 -7.32
C LEU A 250 -12.07 -20.64 -6.85
N SER A 251 -11.07 -21.10 -7.61
CA SER A 251 -10.22 -22.21 -7.19
C SER A 251 -9.43 -21.85 -5.94
N SER A 252 -9.15 -22.86 -5.12
CA SER A 252 -8.47 -22.64 -3.85
C SER A 252 -7.02 -22.16 -4.08
N ALA A 253 -6.34 -22.60 -5.15
CA ALA A 253 -5.02 -22.06 -5.54
C ALA A 253 -5.05 -20.55 -5.79
N ILE A 254 -6.15 -20.02 -6.34
CA ILE A 254 -6.26 -18.58 -6.53
C ILE A 254 -6.64 -17.89 -5.21
N GLN A 255 -7.62 -18.41 -4.48
CA GLN A 255 -8.15 -17.78 -3.28
C GLN A 255 -7.20 -17.85 -2.07
N TRP A 256 -6.45 -18.94 -1.88
CA TRP A 256 -5.54 -19.13 -0.74
C TRP A 256 -4.11 -18.65 -1.03
N TRP A 257 -3.53 -19.01 -2.18
CA TRP A 257 -2.16 -18.58 -2.54
C TRP A 257 -2.11 -17.25 -3.28
N SER A 258 -3.04 -17.00 -4.19
CA SER A 258 -2.81 -16.04 -5.26
C SER A 258 -3.30 -14.64 -4.95
N ILE A 259 -2.69 -14.05 -3.91
CA ILE A 259 -2.51 -12.60 -3.86
C ILE A 259 -1.78 -12.06 -5.13
N ASN A 260 -1.22 -12.93 -5.99
CA ASN A 260 -0.52 -12.62 -7.23
C ASN A 260 -1.17 -13.25 -8.50
N THR A 261 -2.50 -13.17 -8.65
CA THR A 261 -3.19 -13.52 -9.93
C THR A 261 -2.64 -12.80 -11.17
N GLU A 262 -1.85 -11.74 -10.98
CA GLU A 262 -1.13 -11.02 -12.01
C GLU A 262 -0.30 -11.95 -12.90
N ILE A 263 0.37 -12.96 -12.34
CA ILE A 263 1.20 -13.89 -13.13
C ILE A 263 0.37 -14.67 -14.15
N PHE A 264 -0.80 -15.15 -13.75
CA PHE A 264 -1.73 -15.86 -14.61
C PHE A 264 -2.40 -14.92 -15.62
N THR A 265 -2.75 -13.71 -15.18
CA THR A 265 -3.29 -12.65 -16.06
C THR A 265 -2.34 -12.37 -17.23
N TYR A 266 -1.05 -12.12 -16.92
CA TYR A 266 -0.05 -11.89 -17.96
C TYR A 266 0.21 -13.12 -18.81
N THR A 267 0.14 -14.33 -18.24
CA THR A 267 0.22 -15.60 -18.99
C THR A 267 -0.86 -15.70 -20.06
N PHE A 268 -2.12 -15.48 -19.68
CA PHE A 268 -3.24 -15.52 -20.61
C PHE A 268 -3.10 -14.45 -21.70
N PHE A 269 -2.74 -13.21 -21.33
CA PHE A 269 -2.51 -12.16 -22.32
C PHE A 269 -1.33 -12.45 -23.26
N ILE A 270 -0.25 -13.07 -22.79
CA ILE A 270 0.86 -13.52 -23.65
C ILE A 270 0.36 -14.51 -24.71
N ILE A 271 -0.39 -15.55 -24.30
CA ILE A 271 -0.90 -16.56 -25.23
C ILE A 271 -1.87 -15.94 -26.25
N ILE A 272 -2.85 -15.16 -25.75
CA ILE A 272 -3.84 -14.49 -26.60
C ILE A 272 -3.13 -13.58 -27.61
N SER A 273 -2.23 -12.71 -27.13
CA SER A 273 -1.56 -11.73 -28.00
C SER A 273 -0.68 -12.40 -29.06
N LEU A 274 0.07 -13.44 -28.71
CA LEU A 274 0.85 -14.21 -29.69
C LEU A 274 -0.05 -14.85 -30.75
N ILE A 275 -1.17 -15.45 -30.36
CA ILE A 275 -2.13 -16.05 -31.30
C ILE A 275 -2.73 -14.98 -32.23
N TYR A 276 -3.11 -13.82 -31.69
CA TYR A 276 -3.62 -12.71 -32.50
C TYR A 276 -2.57 -12.13 -33.45
N VAL A 277 -1.31 -11.99 -33.02
CA VAL A 277 -0.23 -11.56 -33.92
C VAL A 277 -0.04 -12.56 -35.07
N MET A 278 -0.08 -13.87 -34.78
CA MET A 278 0.10 -14.92 -35.79
C MET A 278 -1.08 -15.02 -36.77
N TYR A 279 -2.32 -14.93 -36.29
CA TYR A 279 -3.51 -15.25 -37.08
C TYR A 279 -4.34 -14.04 -37.54
N SER A 280 -4.14 -12.84 -36.99
CA SER A 280 -4.85 -11.65 -37.48
C SER A 280 -4.40 -11.27 -38.89
N VAL A 281 -5.34 -10.74 -39.67
CA VAL A 281 -5.08 -10.06 -40.95
C VAL A 281 -5.19 -8.53 -40.83
N SER A 282 -5.73 -8.03 -39.72
CA SER A 282 -5.81 -6.61 -39.45
C SER A 282 -4.48 -6.10 -38.89
N LYS A 283 -3.83 -5.18 -39.62
CA LYS A 283 -2.57 -4.54 -39.21
C LYS A 283 -2.68 -3.88 -37.83
N ARG A 284 -3.82 -3.23 -37.55
CA ARG A 284 -4.11 -2.63 -36.23
C ARG A 284 -4.07 -3.68 -35.12
N LEU A 285 -4.74 -4.82 -35.31
CA LEU A 285 -4.76 -5.88 -34.30
C LEU A 285 -3.39 -6.53 -34.11
N ILE A 286 -2.60 -6.68 -35.18
CA ILE A 286 -1.22 -7.18 -35.10
C ILE A 286 -0.37 -6.24 -34.23
N LEU A 287 -0.43 -4.92 -34.50
CA LEU A 287 0.33 -3.92 -33.74
C LEU A 287 -0.11 -3.82 -32.27
N VAL A 288 -1.43 -3.77 -32.01
CA VAL A 288 -1.97 -3.69 -30.64
C VAL A 288 -1.59 -4.92 -29.84
N ASN A 289 -1.70 -6.12 -30.41
CA ASN A 289 -1.31 -7.34 -29.70
C ASN A 289 0.21 -7.45 -29.53
N GLY A 290 1.02 -6.90 -30.44
CA GLY A 290 2.46 -6.75 -30.21
C GLY A 290 2.75 -5.92 -28.94
N LEU A 291 2.05 -4.79 -28.76
CA LEU A 291 2.20 -3.97 -27.56
C LEU A 291 1.72 -4.69 -26.28
N ILE A 292 0.57 -5.36 -26.34
CA ILE A 292 0.05 -6.18 -25.22
C ILE A 292 1.04 -7.28 -24.85
N PHE A 293 1.65 -7.93 -25.85
CA PHE A 293 2.66 -8.95 -25.64
C PHE A 293 3.89 -8.38 -24.92
N ILE A 294 4.43 -7.24 -25.36
CA ILE A 294 5.58 -6.59 -24.70
C ILE A 294 5.25 -6.27 -23.23
N ILE A 295 4.12 -5.61 -22.97
CA ILE A 295 3.72 -5.21 -21.61
C ILE A 295 3.53 -6.45 -20.73
N SER A 296 2.85 -7.48 -21.23
CA SER A 296 2.55 -8.69 -20.47
C SER A 296 3.79 -9.53 -20.22
N ALA A 297 4.64 -9.74 -21.23
CA ALA A 297 5.88 -10.51 -21.10
C ALA A 297 6.88 -9.83 -20.17
N TYR A 298 7.04 -8.50 -20.27
CA TYR A 298 7.88 -7.74 -19.34
C TYR A 298 7.35 -7.80 -17.91
N SER A 299 6.05 -7.59 -17.72
CA SER A 299 5.42 -7.63 -16.39
C SER A 299 5.49 -9.03 -15.78
N PHE A 300 5.26 -10.07 -16.58
CA PHE A 300 5.43 -11.47 -16.19
C PHE A 300 6.85 -11.77 -15.72
N ALA A 301 7.87 -11.37 -16.49
CA ALA A 301 9.27 -11.63 -16.16
C ALA A 301 9.73 -10.89 -14.89
N THR A 302 9.28 -9.66 -14.69
CA THR A 302 9.67 -8.79 -13.56
C THR A 302 8.87 -9.02 -12.28
N ILE A 303 8.01 -10.04 -12.22
CA ILE A 303 7.47 -10.56 -10.94
C ILE A 303 8.56 -11.32 -10.16
N LEU A 304 9.61 -11.81 -10.83
CA LEU A 304 10.76 -12.52 -10.24
C LEU A 304 10.38 -13.67 -9.30
N TYR A 305 9.51 -14.57 -9.77
CA TYR A 305 9.15 -15.79 -9.05
C TYR A 305 9.37 -17.03 -9.93
N PRO A 306 10.63 -17.51 -10.06
CA PRO A 306 11.00 -18.58 -11.01
C PRO A 306 10.19 -19.87 -10.86
N ALA A 307 9.79 -20.21 -9.62
CA ALA A 307 9.01 -21.42 -9.34
C ALA A 307 7.66 -21.47 -10.08
N TYR A 308 7.02 -20.31 -10.32
CA TYR A 308 5.86 -20.22 -11.23
C TYR A 308 6.29 -19.96 -12.67
N GLN A 309 7.25 -19.06 -12.88
CA GLN A 309 7.58 -18.57 -14.22
C GLN A 309 8.13 -19.67 -15.13
N VAL A 310 8.98 -20.57 -14.62
CA VAL A 310 9.60 -21.63 -15.44
C VAL A 310 8.55 -22.65 -15.93
N PRO A 311 7.73 -23.28 -15.06
CA PRO A 311 6.66 -24.18 -15.52
C PRO A 311 5.66 -23.48 -16.45
N ILE A 312 5.26 -22.25 -16.13
CA ILE A 312 4.32 -21.49 -16.96
C ILE A 312 4.92 -21.16 -18.33
N SER A 313 6.23 -20.90 -18.43
CA SER A 313 6.89 -20.64 -19.72
C SER A 313 6.83 -21.87 -20.63
N TYR A 314 7.05 -23.07 -20.09
CA TYR A 314 6.85 -24.31 -20.83
C TYR A 314 5.39 -24.49 -21.25
N PHE A 315 4.45 -24.18 -20.36
CA PHE A 315 3.02 -24.24 -20.64
C PHE A 315 2.58 -23.28 -21.77
N ILE A 316 3.07 -22.03 -21.76
CA ILE A 316 2.83 -21.04 -22.82
C ILE A 316 3.33 -21.58 -24.16
N LEU A 317 4.58 -22.07 -24.21
CA LEU A 317 5.17 -22.60 -25.43
C LEU A 317 4.37 -23.80 -25.97
N PHE A 318 4.05 -24.75 -25.10
CA PHE A 318 3.27 -25.93 -25.45
C PHE A 318 1.89 -25.54 -26.03
N LEU A 319 1.14 -24.67 -25.34
CA LEU A 319 -0.19 -24.27 -25.80
C LEU A 319 -0.17 -23.50 -27.11
N VAL A 320 0.80 -22.60 -27.31
CA VAL A 320 0.94 -21.86 -28.57
C VAL A 320 1.24 -22.82 -29.72
N ILE A 321 2.15 -23.79 -29.53
CA ILE A 321 2.48 -24.80 -30.54
C ILE A 321 1.24 -25.65 -30.86
N VAL A 322 0.59 -26.21 -29.84
CA VAL A 322 -0.60 -27.07 -30.00
C VAL A 322 -1.72 -26.30 -30.70
N TYR A 323 -1.95 -25.03 -30.35
CA TYR A 323 -2.94 -24.21 -31.02
C TYR A 323 -2.61 -24.04 -32.50
N VAL A 324 -1.35 -23.70 -32.84
CA VAL A 324 -0.92 -23.51 -34.23
C VAL A 324 -1.09 -24.81 -35.05
N VAL A 325 -0.71 -25.95 -34.49
CA VAL A 325 -0.84 -27.26 -35.15
C VAL A 325 -2.31 -27.65 -35.36
N ASN A 326 -3.16 -27.44 -34.35
CA ASN A 326 -4.57 -27.82 -34.40
C ASN A 326 -5.42 -26.97 -35.36
N GLN A 327 -5.04 -25.70 -35.60
CA GLN A 327 -5.78 -24.84 -36.53
C GLN A 327 -5.68 -25.32 -37.98
N LYS A 328 -4.61 -26.05 -38.35
CA LYS A 328 -4.34 -26.56 -39.72
C LYS A 328 -4.44 -25.52 -40.86
N ASN A 329 -4.49 -24.23 -40.53
CA ASN A 329 -4.70 -23.13 -41.48
C ASN A 329 -3.43 -22.27 -41.62
N PHE A 330 -2.33 -22.91 -42.02
CA PHE A 330 -1.02 -22.28 -42.13
C PHE A 330 -0.98 -21.14 -43.17
N LYS A 331 -1.90 -21.10 -44.13
CA LYS A 331 -2.00 -20.03 -45.14
C LYS A 331 -2.16 -18.64 -44.50
N VAL A 332 -2.86 -18.55 -43.37
CA VAL A 332 -3.08 -17.28 -42.66
C VAL A 332 -1.78 -16.72 -42.07
N LEU A 333 -0.85 -17.59 -41.66
CA LEU A 333 0.45 -17.18 -41.12
C LEU A 333 1.28 -16.41 -42.16
N TRP A 334 1.11 -16.73 -43.44
CA TRP A 334 1.80 -16.07 -44.55
C TRP A 334 1.18 -14.72 -44.95
N ARG A 335 -0.06 -14.42 -44.54
CA ARG A 335 -0.67 -13.10 -44.74
C ARG A 335 -0.04 -12.09 -43.80
N GLU A 336 0.29 -10.90 -44.32
CA GLU A 336 0.98 -9.84 -43.56
C GLU A 336 2.29 -10.30 -42.90
N LYS A 337 2.95 -11.33 -43.47
CA LYS A 337 4.10 -12.01 -42.86
C LYS A 337 5.22 -11.05 -42.43
N PHE A 338 5.52 -10.04 -43.23
CA PHE A 338 6.58 -9.07 -42.93
C PHE A 338 6.23 -8.25 -41.69
N LEU A 339 4.98 -7.80 -41.56
CA LEU A 339 4.51 -7.08 -40.38
C LEU A 339 4.54 -7.99 -39.14
N LYS A 340 4.04 -9.23 -39.26
CA LYS A 340 4.05 -10.20 -38.15
C LYS A 340 5.46 -10.49 -37.66
N ILE A 341 6.39 -10.76 -38.58
CA ILE A 341 7.81 -10.97 -38.27
C ILE A 341 8.40 -9.71 -37.63
N ALA A 342 8.15 -8.53 -38.19
CA ALA A 342 8.63 -7.26 -37.63
C ALA A 342 8.09 -7.02 -36.20
N VAL A 343 6.82 -7.31 -35.93
CA VAL A 343 6.24 -7.19 -34.59
C VAL A 343 6.84 -8.20 -33.63
N LEU A 344 7.00 -9.47 -34.01
CA LEU A 344 7.57 -10.50 -33.14
C LEU A 344 9.05 -10.23 -32.82
N VAL A 345 9.86 -9.94 -33.85
CA VAL A 345 11.29 -9.62 -33.69
C VAL A 345 11.46 -8.30 -32.94
N GLY A 346 10.69 -7.27 -33.30
CA GLY A 346 10.71 -5.98 -32.62
C GLY A 346 10.32 -6.10 -31.15
N SER A 347 9.30 -6.90 -30.82
CA SER A 347 8.91 -7.17 -29.44
C SER A 347 10.03 -7.86 -28.65
N LEU A 348 10.69 -8.85 -29.26
CA LEU A 348 11.83 -9.54 -28.63
C LEU A 348 13.00 -8.58 -28.35
N ILE A 349 13.34 -7.72 -29.30
CA ILE A 349 14.39 -6.69 -29.13
C ILE A 349 14.03 -5.75 -27.97
N VAL A 350 12.80 -5.24 -27.94
CA VAL A 350 12.33 -4.36 -26.86
C VAL A 350 12.39 -5.07 -25.51
N LEU A 351 11.94 -6.34 -25.43
CA LEU A 351 12.00 -7.13 -24.20
C LEU A 351 13.43 -7.36 -23.72
N ILE A 352 14.37 -7.63 -24.63
CA ILE A 352 15.80 -7.77 -24.30
C ILE A 352 16.35 -6.45 -23.75
N ILE A 353 16.04 -5.32 -24.40
CA ILE A 353 16.48 -4.00 -23.93
C ILE A 353 15.90 -3.70 -22.54
N LEU A 354 14.59 -3.90 -22.34
CA LEU A 354 13.94 -3.67 -21.05
C LEU A 354 14.49 -4.59 -19.95
N GLY A 355 14.73 -5.86 -20.28
CA GLY A 355 15.35 -6.83 -19.38
C GLY A 355 16.78 -6.45 -19.00
N TYR A 356 17.58 -6.01 -19.98
CA TYR A 356 18.93 -5.51 -19.74
C TYR A 356 18.94 -4.25 -18.87
N LEU A 357 18.07 -3.27 -19.15
CA LEU A 357 17.95 -2.05 -18.35
C LEU A 357 17.52 -2.37 -16.91
N PHE A 358 16.58 -3.31 -16.74
CA PHE A 358 16.19 -3.80 -15.42
C PHE A 358 17.36 -4.49 -14.70
N TYR A 359 18.08 -5.39 -15.38
CA TYR A 359 19.24 -6.07 -14.82
C TYR A 359 20.32 -5.08 -14.38
N VAL A 360 20.75 -4.16 -15.26
CA VAL A 360 21.75 -3.14 -14.91
C VAL A 360 21.29 -2.37 -13.68
N LYS A 361 20.02 -1.99 -13.63
CA LYS A 361 19.48 -1.19 -12.52
C LYS A 361 19.40 -1.96 -11.21
N CYS A 362 19.10 -3.25 -11.24
CA CYS A 362 18.93 -4.07 -10.04
C CYS A 362 20.15 -4.97 -9.75
N SER A 363 21.24 -4.85 -10.51
CA SER A 363 22.34 -5.82 -10.51
C SER A 363 22.98 -6.03 -9.14
N ASP A 364 23.22 -4.95 -8.39
CA ASP A 364 23.80 -5.04 -7.04
C ASP A 364 22.84 -5.73 -6.06
N THR A 365 21.55 -5.40 -6.13
CA THR A 365 20.51 -6.05 -5.32
C THR A 365 20.36 -7.53 -5.70
N ILE A 366 20.41 -7.87 -6.99
CA ILE A 366 20.34 -9.25 -7.48
C ILE A 366 21.53 -10.07 -6.98
N LYS A 367 22.76 -9.54 -7.09
CA LYS A 367 23.97 -10.22 -6.59
C LYS A 367 23.90 -10.48 -5.09
N LEU A 368 23.38 -9.53 -4.32
CA LEU A 368 23.23 -9.71 -2.88
C LEU A 368 22.16 -10.77 -2.58
N MET A 369 20.99 -10.68 -3.23
CA MET A 369 19.90 -11.65 -3.05
C MET A 369 20.32 -13.06 -3.48
N SER A 370 21.07 -13.24 -4.57
CA SER A 370 21.52 -14.57 -5.03
C SER A 370 22.43 -15.28 -4.03
N ASN A 371 23.06 -14.55 -3.12
CA ASN A 371 23.92 -15.12 -2.08
C ASN A 371 23.17 -15.49 -0.78
N THR A 372 21.88 -15.13 -0.66
CA THR A 372 21.04 -15.49 0.49
C THR A 372 20.64 -16.96 0.48
N VAL A 373 20.29 -17.52 1.65
CA VAL A 373 19.75 -18.90 1.74
C VAL A 373 18.42 -19.00 0.99
N TYR A 374 17.51 -18.07 1.24
CA TYR A 374 16.26 -17.90 0.50
C TYR A 374 16.14 -16.44 0.04
N PRO A 375 15.79 -16.17 -1.24
CA PRO A 375 15.51 -17.15 -2.29
C PRO A 375 16.76 -17.62 -3.07
N GLY A 376 17.95 -17.08 -2.79
CA GLY A 376 19.14 -17.22 -3.65
C GLY A 376 19.67 -18.63 -3.85
N LYS A 377 20.04 -19.32 -2.77
CA LYS A 377 20.62 -20.69 -2.81
C LYS A 377 19.57 -21.81 -2.87
N ARG A 378 18.28 -21.47 -2.92
CA ARG A 378 17.20 -22.46 -3.02
C ARG A 378 17.24 -23.14 -4.40
N ASN A 379 17.25 -24.46 -4.41
CA ASN A 379 17.15 -25.27 -5.62
C ASN A 379 16.06 -26.34 -5.45
N GLU A 380 15.14 -26.43 -6.40
CA GLU A 380 14.00 -27.34 -6.39
C GLU A 380 13.86 -27.98 -7.77
N THR A 381 13.96 -29.30 -7.85
CA THR A 381 13.85 -30.04 -9.13
C THR A 381 12.44 -30.56 -9.41
N GLY A 382 11.48 -30.30 -8.51
CA GLY A 382 10.13 -30.88 -8.56
C GLY A 382 10.11 -32.36 -8.14
N GLY A 383 8.90 -32.95 -8.11
CA GLY A 383 8.72 -34.39 -7.81
C GLY A 383 8.68 -34.77 -6.32
N GLY A 384 8.77 -33.80 -5.41
CA GLY A 384 8.73 -34.05 -3.96
C GLY A 384 7.34 -34.34 -3.37
N LEU A 385 6.27 -34.27 -4.18
CA LEU A 385 4.90 -34.52 -3.74
C LEU A 385 4.45 -35.95 -4.07
N ASN A 386 3.70 -36.56 -3.16
CA ASN A 386 3.02 -37.83 -3.41
C ASN A 386 1.94 -37.63 -4.50
N PHE A 387 1.79 -38.59 -5.42
CA PHE A 387 0.77 -38.58 -6.47
C PHE A 387 -0.64 -38.30 -5.93
N ILE A 388 -1.02 -38.89 -4.79
CA ILE A 388 -2.34 -38.68 -4.18
C ILE A 388 -2.52 -37.21 -3.76
N SER A 389 -1.44 -36.56 -3.34
CA SER A 389 -1.48 -35.16 -2.89
C SER A 389 -1.86 -34.18 -4.00
N MET A 390 -1.75 -34.57 -5.27
CA MET A 390 -2.23 -33.76 -6.40
C MET A 390 -3.76 -33.58 -6.40
N PHE A 391 -4.50 -34.48 -5.75
CA PHE A 391 -5.96 -34.47 -5.72
C PHE A 391 -6.54 -33.93 -4.40
N ASN A 392 -5.68 -33.52 -3.46
CA ASN A 392 -6.10 -33.04 -2.15
C ASN A 392 -7.05 -31.84 -2.22
N ASP A 393 -6.97 -31.05 -3.28
CA ASP A 393 -7.82 -29.88 -3.47
C ASP A 393 -9.30 -30.20 -3.68
N ASN A 394 -9.63 -31.43 -4.08
CA ASN A 394 -11.03 -31.90 -4.09
C ASN A 394 -11.65 -31.88 -2.68
N PHE A 395 -10.83 -31.78 -1.63
CA PHE A 395 -11.27 -31.65 -0.25
C PHE A 395 -11.21 -30.22 0.29
N SER A 396 -10.73 -29.25 -0.50
CA SER A 396 -10.56 -27.85 -0.08
C SER A 396 -11.86 -27.18 0.37
N TRP A 397 -13.01 -27.65 -0.13
CA TRP A 397 -14.35 -27.18 0.28
C TRP A 397 -14.80 -27.68 1.66
N PHE A 398 -14.16 -28.72 2.18
CA PHE A 398 -14.48 -29.33 3.48
C PHE A 398 -13.50 -28.95 4.59
N VAL A 399 -12.54 -28.07 4.29
CA VAL A 399 -11.50 -27.62 5.22
C VAL A 399 -11.47 -26.10 5.28
N HIS A 400 -11.09 -25.59 6.45
CA HIS A 400 -10.98 -24.15 6.73
C HIS A 400 -9.67 -23.87 7.46
N GLU A 401 -9.30 -22.60 7.58
CA GLU A 401 -8.03 -22.18 8.21
C GLU A 401 -7.82 -22.75 9.63
N THR A 402 -8.90 -23.00 10.37
CA THR A 402 -8.88 -23.59 11.72
C THR A 402 -9.11 -25.10 11.73
N TYR A 403 -9.45 -25.71 10.59
CA TYR A 403 -9.80 -27.11 10.47
C TYR A 403 -9.28 -27.72 9.17
N PHE A 404 -8.08 -28.32 9.24
CA PHE A 404 -7.49 -29.11 8.18
C PHE A 404 -6.58 -30.21 8.78
N PRO A 405 -6.35 -31.34 8.10
CA PRO A 405 -5.44 -32.39 8.57
C PRO A 405 -4.02 -31.85 8.83
N PRO A 406 -3.47 -31.99 10.06
CA PRO A 406 -2.16 -31.42 10.41
C PRO A 406 -1.00 -31.90 9.53
N LYS A 407 -1.11 -33.12 8.97
CA LYS A 407 -0.12 -33.68 8.04
C LYS A 407 0.01 -32.89 6.73
N TRP A 408 -0.93 -31.99 6.42
CA TRP A 408 -0.93 -31.18 5.21
C TRP A 408 -0.32 -29.78 5.41
N GLY A 409 0.22 -29.49 6.60
CA GLY A 409 0.99 -28.27 6.85
C GLY A 409 0.10 -27.05 7.08
N ASN A 410 -0.30 -26.37 6.00
CA ASN A 410 -1.24 -25.25 6.06
C ASN A 410 -2.21 -25.27 4.88
N ILE A 411 -3.30 -24.50 4.97
CA ILE A 411 -4.35 -24.49 3.95
C ILE A 411 -3.88 -23.98 2.58
N CYS A 412 -2.85 -23.12 2.54
CA CYS A 412 -2.25 -22.69 1.28
C CYS A 412 -1.48 -23.85 0.63
N GLU A 413 -0.62 -24.56 1.36
CA GLU A 413 0.12 -25.72 0.83
C GLU A 413 -0.81 -26.84 0.32
N LEU A 414 -2.03 -26.94 0.85
CA LEU A 414 -3.08 -27.83 0.35
C LEU A 414 -3.69 -27.36 -0.98
N SER A 415 -3.73 -26.05 -1.19
CA SER A 415 -4.53 -25.44 -2.24
C SER A 415 -4.00 -25.77 -3.63
N SER A 416 -4.93 -26.08 -4.55
CA SER A 416 -4.63 -26.37 -5.95
C SER A 416 -5.77 -25.88 -6.85
N PHE A 417 -5.70 -26.23 -8.12
CA PHE A 417 -6.86 -26.15 -9.01
C PHE A 417 -7.60 -27.50 -8.94
N LEU A 418 -8.93 -27.44 -8.85
CA LEU A 418 -9.77 -28.64 -8.84
C LEU A 418 -9.45 -29.51 -10.06
N MET A 419 -8.84 -30.66 -9.79
CA MET A 419 -8.48 -31.63 -10.81
C MET A 419 -9.68 -32.55 -11.05
N LEU A 420 -10.39 -32.33 -12.16
CA LEU A 420 -11.46 -33.23 -12.61
C LEU A 420 -10.92 -34.52 -13.25
N SER A 421 -9.59 -34.62 -13.44
CA SER A 421 -8.89 -35.85 -13.78
C SER A 421 -8.80 -36.75 -12.52
N PRO A 422 -8.90 -38.09 -12.63
CA PRO A 422 -9.06 -38.86 -13.86
C PRO A 422 -10.51 -38.98 -14.36
N ILE A 423 -11.51 -38.51 -13.60
CA ILE A 423 -12.94 -38.70 -13.93
C ILE A 423 -13.26 -38.21 -15.35
N VAL A 424 -12.81 -37.00 -15.72
CA VAL A 424 -13.02 -36.44 -17.06
C VAL A 424 -12.28 -37.23 -18.13
N VAL A 425 -11.09 -37.78 -17.84
CA VAL A 425 -10.34 -38.60 -18.81
C VAL A 425 -11.12 -39.88 -19.11
N VAL A 426 -11.68 -40.53 -18.08
CA VAL A 426 -12.53 -41.72 -18.25
C VAL A 426 -13.79 -41.39 -19.04
N LEU A 427 -14.45 -40.26 -18.72
CA LEU A 427 -15.66 -39.83 -19.42
C LEU A 427 -15.39 -39.49 -20.90
N VAL A 428 -14.27 -38.82 -21.21
CA VAL A 428 -13.91 -38.51 -22.60
C VAL A 428 -13.65 -39.79 -23.38
N VAL A 429 -12.86 -40.72 -22.84
CA VAL A 429 -12.57 -42.03 -23.49
C VAL A 429 -13.84 -42.87 -23.67
N TYR A 430 -14.83 -42.73 -22.77
CA TYR A 430 -16.11 -43.43 -22.90
C TYR A 430 -17.05 -42.81 -23.95
N ILE A 431 -16.90 -41.52 -24.23
CA ILE A 431 -17.78 -40.76 -25.14
C ILE A 431 -17.19 -40.65 -26.58
N THR A 432 -15.87 -40.74 -26.74
CA THR A 432 -15.17 -40.81 -28.04
C THR A 432 -14.96 -42.23 -28.50
#